data_AF-A0A1G1P608-F1
#
_entry.id   AF-A0A1G1P608-F1
#
_cell.length_a   1.000
_cell.length_b   1.000
_cell.length_c   1.000
_cell.angle_alpha   90.00
_cell.angle_beta   90.00
_cell.angle_gamma   90.00
#
_symmetry.space_group_name_H-M   'P 1'
#
loop_
_entity.id
_entity.type
_entity.pdbx_description
1 polymer ?
#
loop_
_entity_poly.entity_id
_entity_poly.type
_entity_poly.pdbx_seq_one_letter_code
_entity_poly.pdbx_strand_id
1 'polypeptide(L)'
;MDNAKSRPGREMVHYRNVICVLCVLSFLLSGCQPLRKKFTRKKKEEKEAGGKFIPVLEPIDYPVKAYSLEQDYKQHFSLWKVWERDLMQSIENDDSDKRQKYLLGKSLEELEAMNALMGEARQAGFSAVLGQVRQIQKEYDKPAAMRSKFSVKKQLNASSKEIRHHYSPKQLFPDQP
;
A
#
# COMPACT_ATOMS: atom_id res chain seq x y z
N MET A 1 54.51 -62.45 -20.03
CA MET A 1 53.04 -62.52 -20.20
C MET A 1 52.47 -61.29 -19.53
N ASP A 2 52.25 -60.27 -20.36
CA ASP A 2 52.09 -58.89 -19.96
C ASP A 2 50.68 -58.54 -19.52
N ASN A 3 50.59 -57.72 -18.48
CA ASN A 3 49.37 -57.23 -17.86
C ASN A 3 49.26 -55.72 -18.14
N ALA A 4 48.30 -55.28 -18.95
CA ALA A 4 47.98 -53.87 -19.12
C ALA A 4 46.54 -53.67 -19.61
N LYS A 5 45.59 -53.58 -18.65
CA LYS A 5 44.21 -53.16 -18.91
C LYS A 5 44.08 -51.66 -18.60
N SER A 6 44.20 -50.83 -19.63
CA SER A 6 43.96 -49.38 -19.58
C SER A 6 42.50 -49.08 -19.22
N ARG A 7 42.27 -48.15 -18.27
CA ARG A 7 40.93 -47.69 -17.84
C ARG A 7 40.61 -46.31 -18.47
N PRO A 8 39.70 -46.22 -19.46
CA PRO A 8 39.34 -44.94 -20.08
C PRO A 8 38.16 -44.31 -19.32
N GLY A 9 38.41 -43.75 -18.13
CA GLY A 9 37.33 -43.22 -17.29
C GLY A 9 37.56 -41.83 -16.72
N ARG A 10 38.79 -41.29 -16.82
CA ARG A 10 39.14 -40.00 -16.18
C ARG A 10 39.01 -38.81 -17.12
N GLU A 11 39.22 -39.01 -18.42
CA GLU A 11 39.19 -37.95 -19.44
C GLU A 11 37.77 -37.36 -19.67
N MET A 12 36.72 -38.19 -19.62
CA MET A 12 35.34 -37.73 -19.86
C MET A 12 34.80 -36.79 -18.78
N VAL A 13 35.27 -36.93 -17.53
CA VAL A 13 34.82 -36.09 -16.41
C VAL A 13 35.40 -34.67 -16.53
N HIS A 14 36.65 -34.57 -17.00
CA HIS A 14 37.29 -33.28 -17.26
C HIS A 14 36.61 -32.53 -18.40
N TYR A 15 36.27 -33.22 -19.50
CA TYR A 15 35.52 -32.60 -20.60
C TYR A 15 34.15 -32.08 -20.16
N ARG A 16 33.43 -32.85 -19.33
CA ARG A 16 32.10 -32.44 -18.84
C ARG A 16 32.17 -31.20 -17.94
N ASN A 17 33.21 -31.12 -17.10
CA ASN A 17 33.44 -29.95 -16.23
C ASN A 17 33.90 -28.72 -17.03
N VAL A 18 34.78 -28.90 -18.02
CA VAL A 18 35.23 -27.81 -18.92
C VAL A 18 34.05 -27.25 -19.72
N ILE A 19 33.18 -28.11 -20.25
CA ILE A 19 31.96 -27.70 -20.98
C ILE A 19 31.02 -26.92 -20.06
N CYS A 20 30.80 -27.38 -18.82
CA CYS A 20 29.95 -26.66 -17.86
C CYS A 20 30.51 -25.28 -17.51
N VAL A 21 31.82 -25.17 -17.27
CA VAL A 21 32.48 -23.88 -16.99
C VAL A 21 32.36 -22.94 -18.19
N LEU A 22 32.54 -23.46 -19.41
CA LEU A 22 32.42 -22.67 -20.63
C LEU A 22 30.98 -22.16 -20.84
N CYS A 23 29.96 -22.99 -20.58
CA CYS A 23 28.56 -22.56 -20.63
C CYS A 23 28.24 -21.46 -19.61
N VAL A 24 28.72 -21.58 -18.37
CA VAL A 24 28.51 -20.56 -17.33
C VAL A 24 29.20 -19.24 -17.71
N LEU A 25 30.41 -19.30 -18.28
CA LEU A 25 31.12 -18.11 -18.76
C LEU A 25 30.34 -17.40 -19.88
N SER A 26 29.75 -18.14 -20.81
CA SER A 26 28.93 -17.60 -21.91
C SER A 26 27.71 -16.83 -21.39
N PHE A 27 27.05 -17.33 -20.33
CA PHE A 27 25.92 -16.62 -19.72
C PHE A 27 26.34 -15.34 -18.99
N LEU A 28 27.51 -15.33 -18.36
CA LEU A 28 28.06 -14.15 -17.69
C LEU A 28 28.48 -13.06 -18.69
N LEU A 29 29.07 -13.44 -19.83
CA LEU A 29 29.46 -12.51 -20.91
C LEU A 29 28.26 -11.99 -21.72
N SER A 30 27.12 -12.69 -21.71
CA SER A 30 25.89 -12.24 -22.39
C SER A 30 25.03 -11.28 -21.54
N GLY A 31 25.44 -11.02 -20.29
CA GLY A 31 24.69 -10.22 -19.34
C GLY A 31 24.93 -8.71 -19.45
N CYS A 32 23.83 -7.94 -19.47
CA CYS A 32 23.74 -6.51 -19.15
C CYS A 32 23.96 -5.46 -20.27
N GLN A 33 24.03 -5.83 -21.56
CA GLN A 33 24.01 -4.82 -22.64
C GLN A 33 22.63 -4.31 -23.10
N PRO A 34 21.50 -5.05 -23.04
CA PRO A 34 20.25 -4.57 -23.65
C PRO A 34 19.55 -3.46 -22.85
N LEU A 35 19.92 -3.23 -21.58
CA LEU A 35 19.31 -2.18 -20.75
C LEU A 35 19.89 -0.77 -21.01
N ARG A 36 21.10 -0.64 -21.58
CA ARG A 36 21.70 0.68 -21.83
C ARG A 36 21.12 1.42 -23.04
N LYS A 37 20.56 0.70 -24.02
CA LYS A 37 19.97 1.33 -25.23
C LYS A 37 18.63 2.04 -24.97
N LYS A 38 17.91 1.69 -23.89
CA LYS A 38 16.64 2.36 -23.54
C LYS A 38 16.81 3.71 -22.82
N PHE A 39 18.01 4.04 -22.33
CA PHE A 39 18.25 5.28 -21.56
C PHE A 39 19.23 6.26 -22.21
N THR A 40 19.85 5.93 -23.35
CA THR A 40 20.59 6.93 -24.12
C THR A 40 19.62 7.78 -24.93
N ARG A 41 19.23 8.93 -24.38
CA ARG A 41 18.50 9.99 -25.08
C ARG A 41 19.32 10.42 -26.30
N LYS A 42 18.89 10.07 -27.52
CA LYS A 42 19.44 10.69 -28.73
C LYS A 42 19.16 12.18 -28.65
N LYS A 43 20.20 13.00 -28.65
CA LYS A 43 20.06 14.46 -28.76
C LYS A 43 19.41 14.70 -30.13
N LYS A 44 18.18 15.20 -30.13
CA LYS A 44 17.48 15.58 -31.36
C LYS A 44 18.30 16.72 -31.94
N GLU A 45 18.87 16.52 -33.13
CA GLU A 45 19.49 17.61 -33.89
C GLU A 45 18.49 18.75 -33.95
N GLU A 46 18.96 19.95 -33.62
CA GLU A 46 18.23 21.20 -33.63
C GLU A 46 17.84 21.52 -35.08
N LYS A 47 16.83 20.82 -35.59
CA LYS A 47 15.99 21.37 -36.65
C LYS A 47 15.26 22.55 -36.04
N GLU A 48 15.87 23.72 -36.21
CA GLU A 48 15.21 25.00 -36.49
C GLU A 48 13.74 25.01 -36.04
N ALA A 49 13.53 25.06 -34.72
CA ALA A 49 12.21 25.27 -34.18
C ALA A 49 11.95 26.77 -34.25
N GLY A 50 11.54 27.24 -35.43
CA GLY A 50 10.90 28.52 -35.60
C GLY A 50 9.89 28.72 -34.46
N GLY A 51 10.05 29.86 -33.76
CA GLY A 51 9.22 30.36 -32.67
C GLY A 51 8.20 29.38 -32.11
N LYS A 52 8.64 28.39 -31.31
CA LYS A 52 7.70 27.64 -30.48
C LYS A 52 7.21 28.56 -29.37
N PHE A 53 6.16 29.29 -29.70
CA PHE A 53 5.24 29.92 -28.77
C PHE A 53 4.90 28.87 -27.72
N ILE A 54 5.49 28.97 -26.53
CA ILE A 54 5.08 28.21 -25.36
C ILE A 54 3.82 28.94 -24.91
N PRO A 55 2.61 28.38 -25.12
CA PRO A 55 1.41 29.03 -24.61
C PRO A 55 1.55 29.07 -23.09
N VAL A 56 1.72 30.28 -22.55
CA VAL A 56 1.69 30.52 -21.11
C VAL A 56 0.24 30.30 -20.71
N LEU A 57 -0.05 29.11 -20.16
CA LEU A 57 -1.34 28.82 -19.56
C LEU A 57 -1.45 29.68 -18.31
N GLU A 58 -2.33 30.68 -18.34
CA GLU A 58 -2.65 31.44 -17.14
C GLU A 58 -3.25 30.47 -16.11
N PRO A 59 -2.77 30.50 -14.84
CA PRO A 59 -3.36 29.70 -13.79
C PRO A 59 -4.85 30.05 -13.67
N ILE A 60 -5.72 29.07 -13.95
CA ILE A 60 -7.15 29.21 -13.70
C ILE A 60 -7.32 29.18 -12.18
N ASP A 61 -7.72 30.31 -11.61
CA ASP A 61 -8.01 30.38 -10.19
C ASP A 61 -9.37 29.71 -9.93
N TYR A 62 -9.32 28.50 -9.37
CA TYR A 62 -10.54 27.77 -9.04
C TYR A 62 -11.11 28.34 -7.75
N PRO A 63 -12.40 28.73 -7.71
CA PRO A 63 -13.01 29.20 -6.48
C PRO A 63 -12.93 28.12 -5.41
N VAL A 64 -12.57 28.51 -4.19
CA VAL A 64 -12.56 27.61 -3.03
C VAL A 64 -13.96 27.01 -2.88
N LYS A 65 -14.07 25.70 -3.08
CA LYS A 65 -15.32 24.99 -2.87
C LYS A 65 -15.64 25.02 -1.38
N ALA A 66 -16.65 25.79 -0.99
CA ALA A 66 -17.23 25.71 0.33
C ALA A 66 -18.03 24.41 0.41
N TYR A 67 -17.44 23.37 1.01
CA TYR A 67 -18.15 22.13 1.28
C TYR A 67 -19.06 22.31 2.50
N SER A 68 -20.22 21.66 2.48
CA SER A 68 -21.07 21.61 3.68
C SER A 68 -20.50 20.60 4.68
N LEU A 69 -20.72 20.83 5.98
CA LEU A 69 -20.31 19.90 7.04
C LEU A 69 -20.78 18.46 6.78
N GLU A 70 -21.96 18.31 6.19
CA GLU A 70 -22.51 17.02 5.78
C GLU A 70 -21.69 16.35 4.67
N GLN A 71 -21.27 17.11 3.65
CA GLN A 71 -20.44 16.60 2.56
C GLN A 71 -19.07 16.16 3.07
N ASP A 72 -18.45 16.97 3.92
CA ASP A 72 -17.16 16.64 4.55
C ASP A 72 -17.28 15.37 5.39
N TYR A 73 -18.32 15.27 6.22
CA TYR A 73 -18.58 14.08 7.01
C TYR A 73 -18.80 12.83 6.13
N LYS A 74 -19.60 12.95 5.06
CA LYS A 74 -19.85 11.86 4.10
C LYS A 74 -18.55 11.41 3.42
N GLN A 75 -17.66 12.34 3.11
CA GLN A 75 -16.35 12.04 2.53
C GLN A 75 -15.48 11.26 3.51
N HIS A 76 -15.28 11.76 4.74
CA HIS A 76 -14.49 11.08 5.77
C HIS A 76 -15.05 9.69 6.10
N PHE A 77 -16.36 9.57 6.25
CA PHE A 77 -17.01 8.28 6.46
C PHE A 77 -16.77 7.29 5.30
N SER A 78 -16.76 7.79 4.07
CA SER A 78 -16.51 6.96 2.89
C SER A 78 -15.06 6.49 2.81
N LEU A 79 -14.11 7.36 3.11
CA LEU A 79 -12.69 7.03 3.19
C LEU A 79 -12.43 6.04 4.33
N TRP A 80 -12.99 6.29 5.51
CA TRP A 80 -12.89 5.39 6.65
C TRP A 80 -13.32 3.95 6.28
N LYS A 81 -14.46 3.77 5.59
CA LYS A 81 -14.91 2.44 5.14
C LYS A 81 -13.90 1.75 4.23
N VAL A 82 -13.24 2.50 3.35
CA VAL A 82 -12.21 1.94 2.47
C VAL A 82 -11.02 1.47 3.31
N TRP A 83 -10.52 2.30 4.22
CA TRP A 83 -9.40 1.95 5.09
C TRP A 83 -9.72 0.80 6.03
N GLU A 84 -10.93 0.75 6.57
CA GLU A 84 -11.40 -0.33 7.44
C GLU A 84 -11.43 -1.67 6.71
N ARG A 85 -12.00 -1.71 5.50
CA ARG A 85 -12.01 -2.91 4.66
C ARG A 85 -10.59 -3.37 4.33
N ASP A 86 -9.73 -2.44 3.92
CA ASP A 86 -8.36 -2.75 3.53
C ASP A 86 -7.54 -3.22 4.75
N LEU A 87 -7.78 -2.64 5.93
CA LEU A 87 -7.20 -3.10 7.20
C LEU A 87 -7.65 -4.52 7.53
N MET A 88 -8.95 -4.80 7.48
CA MET A 88 -9.50 -6.13 7.72
C MET A 88 -8.91 -7.18 6.79
N GLN A 89 -8.83 -6.87 5.49
CA GLN A 89 -8.19 -7.74 4.50
C GLN A 89 -6.69 -7.94 4.80
N SER A 90 -5.98 -6.90 5.22
CA SER A 90 -4.56 -7.00 5.57
C SER A 90 -4.31 -7.88 6.81
N ILE A 91 -5.25 -7.90 7.76
CA ILE A 91 -5.21 -8.79 8.93
C ILE A 91 -5.50 -10.23 8.52
N GLU A 92 -6.46 -10.44 7.62
CA GLU A 92 -6.85 -11.77 7.12
C GLU A 92 -5.75 -12.43 6.27
N ASN A 93 -5.08 -11.64 5.44
CA ASN A 93 -4.02 -12.11 4.55
C ASN A 93 -2.65 -12.19 5.22
N ASP A 94 -2.56 -11.91 6.52
CA ASP A 94 -1.29 -11.87 7.24
C ASP A 94 -0.25 -10.94 6.61
N ASP A 95 -0.70 -9.79 6.10
CA ASP A 95 0.18 -8.76 5.56
C ASP A 95 1.15 -8.22 6.62
N SER A 96 2.19 -7.52 6.16
CA SER A 96 3.21 -6.93 7.04
C SER A 96 2.60 -6.07 8.16
N ASP A 97 3.13 -6.20 9.38
CA ASP A 97 2.70 -5.44 10.54
C ASP A 97 2.72 -3.92 10.30
N LYS A 98 3.74 -3.43 9.59
CA LYS A 98 3.85 -2.02 9.20
C LYS A 98 2.66 -1.54 8.37
N ARG A 99 2.17 -2.36 7.44
CA ARG A 99 0.98 -2.05 6.62
C ARG A 99 -0.26 -1.99 7.49
N GLN A 100 -0.45 -2.97 8.38
CA GLN A 100 -1.60 -3.00 9.29
C GLN A 100 -1.63 -1.76 10.20
N LYS A 101 -0.47 -1.36 10.76
CA LYS A 101 -0.34 -0.12 11.56
C LYS A 101 -0.68 1.12 10.77
N TYR A 102 -0.18 1.22 9.53
CA TYR A 102 -0.47 2.34 8.65
C TYR A 102 -1.98 2.47 8.37
N LEU A 103 -2.62 1.36 8.00
CA LEU A 103 -4.06 1.32 7.72
C LEU A 103 -4.90 1.66 8.96
N LEU A 104 -4.52 1.15 10.12
CA LEU A 104 -5.16 1.49 11.40
C LEU A 104 -5.00 2.97 11.73
N GLY A 105 -3.81 3.54 11.55
CA GLY A 105 -3.57 4.97 11.73
C GLY A 105 -4.44 5.82 10.80
N LYS A 106 -4.50 5.48 9.51
CA LYS A 106 -5.37 6.19 8.54
C LYS A 106 -6.85 6.06 8.89
N SER A 107 -7.30 4.89 9.32
CA SER A 107 -8.67 4.70 9.78
C SER A 107 -8.98 5.59 10.99
N LEU A 108 -8.06 5.71 11.95
CA LEU A 108 -8.21 6.59 13.11
C LEU A 108 -8.24 8.08 12.74
N GLU A 109 -7.37 8.53 11.84
CA GLU A 109 -7.36 9.92 11.35
C GLU A 109 -8.74 10.31 10.77
N GLU A 110 -9.34 9.45 9.95
CA GLU A 110 -10.68 9.71 9.38
C GLU A 110 -11.77 9.71 10.45
N LEU A 111 -11.70 8.82 11.45
CA LEU A 111 -12.66 8.80 12.56
C LEU A 111 -12.53 10.06 13.43
N GLU A 112 -11.33 10.54 13.67
CA GLU A 112 -11.11 11.79 14.42
C GLU A 112 -11.66 13.00 13.67
N ALA A 113 -11.47 13.06 12.35
CA ALA A 113 -12.08 14.07 11.50
C ALA A 113 -13.62 14.00 11.55
N MET A 114 -14.19 12.79 11.46
CA MET A 114 -15.63 12.58 11.62
C MET A 114 -16.13 13.08 12.98
N ASN A 115 -15.42 12.78 14.07
CA ASN A 115 -15.79 13.23 15.41
C ASN A 115 -15.82 14.76 15.50
N ALA A 116 -14.82 15.44 14.95
CA ALA A 116 -14.73 16.91 14.97
C ALA A 116 -15.90 17.59 14.24
N LEU A 117 -16.51 16.93 13.26
CA LEU A 117 -17.64 17.45 12.47
C LEU A 117 -19.02 17.19 13.10
N MET A 118 -19.10 16.41 14.19
CA MET A 118 -20.35 16.13 14.90
C MET A 118 -20.67 17.17 15.98
N GLY A 119 -21.94 17.31 16.35
CA GLY A 119 -22.34 18.06 17.55
C GLY A 119 -21.99 17.35 18.86
N GLU A 120 -21.79 18.13 19.94
CA GLU A 120 -21.28 17.67 21.24
C GLU A 120 -22.00 16.44 21.82
N ALA A 121 -23.34 16.40 21.72
CA ALA A 121 -24.14 15.30 22.25
C ALA A 121 -23.77 13.93 21.64
N ARG A 122 -23.42 13.88 20.35
CA ARG A 122 -23.04 12.64 19.67
C ARG A 122 -21.55 12.36 19.73
N GLN A 123 -20.73 13.41 19.83
CA GLN A 123 -19.28 13.28 20.04
C GLN A 123 -18.97 12.47 21.30
N ALA A 124 -19.69 12.67 22.40
CA ALA A 124 -19.46 11.92 23.63
C ALA A 124 -19.57 10.40 23.42
N GLY A 125 -20.66 9.94 22.78
CA GLY A 125 -20.83 8.53 22.45
C GLY A 125 -19.78 8.03 21.45
N PHE A 126 -19.48 8.82 20.42
CA PHE A 126 -18.51 8.45 19.39
C PHE A 126 -17.08 8.37 19.95
N SER A 127 -16.74 9.22 20.92
CA SER A 127 -15.44 9.23 21.59
C SER A 127 -15.15 7.94 22.34
N ALA A 128 -16.20 7.27 22.88
CA ALA A 128 -16.06 5.97 23.51
C ALA A 128 -15.66 4.90 22.49
N VAL A 129 -16.28 4.90 21.30
CA VAL A 129 -15.94 3.99 20.21
C VAL A 129 -14.54 4.25 19.67
N LEU A 130 -14.17 5.53 19.48
CA LEU A 130 -12.80 5.94 19.16
C LEU A 130 -11.79 5.43 20.21
N GLY A 131 -12.15 5.46 21.49
CA GLY A 131 -11.37 4.91 22.58
C GLY A 131 -11.07 3.41 22.41
N GLN A 132 -12.05 2.63 21.96
CA GLN A 132 -11.86 1.21 21.65
C GLN A 132 -10.87 1.01 20.49
N VAL A 133 -10.99 1.78 19.41
CA VAL A 133 -10.08 1.67 18.26
C VAL A 133 -8.66 2.12 18.63
N ARG A 134 -8.51 3.16 19.46
CA ARG A 134 -7.21 3.58 20.02
C ARG A 134 -6.61 2.52 20.95
N GLN A 135 -7.44 1.76 21.67
CA GLN A 135 -6.94 0.64 22.46
C GLN A 135 -6.35 -0.45 21.57
N ILE A 136 -6.98 -0.76 20.43
CA ILE A 136 -6.42 -1.65 19.42
C ILE A 136 -5.08 -1.10 18.90
N GLN A 137 -4.99 0.21 18.65
CA GLN A 137 -3.72 0.84 18.25
C GLN A 137 -2.60 0.60 19.28
N LYS A 138 -2.90 0.75 20.57
CA LYS A 138 -1.95 0.43 21.65
C LYS A 138 -1.58 -1.05 21.68
N GLU A 139 -2.49 -1.95 21.30
CA GLU A 139 -2.13 -3.36 21.13
C GLU A 139 -1.07 -3.49 20.05
N TYR A 140 -1.20 -2.81 18.91
CA TYR A 140 -0.23 -2.83 17.80
C TYR A 140 1.17 -2.31 18.19
N ASP A 141 1.34 -1.52 19.25
CA ASP A 141 2.65 -1.14 19.76
C ASP A 141 3.45 -2.35 20.30
N LYS A 142 2.74 -3.41 20.70
CA LYS A 142 3.36 -4.66 21.14
C LYS A 142 3.88 -5.48 19.94
N PRO A 143 4.92 -6.30 20.13
CA PRO A 143 5.40 -7.21 19.09
C PRO A 143 4.28 -8.12 18.56
N ALA A 144 4.29 -8.41 17.26
CA ALA A 144 3.26 -9.24 16.61
C ALA A 144 3.05 -10.61 17.28
N ALA A 145 4.12 -11.23 17.79
CA ALA A 145 4.06 -12.52 18.47
C ALA A 145 3.25 -12.49 19.79
N MET A 146 3.08 -11.33 20.42
CA MET A 146 2.35 -11.17 21.68
C MET A 146 0.88 -10.76 21.47
N ARG A 147 0.43 -10.59 20.23
CA ARG A 147 -0.89 -10.08 19.89
C ARG A 147 -1.78 -11.17 19.34
N SER A 148 -3.02 -11.21 19.82
CA SER A 148 -4.02 -12.12 19.27
C SER A 148 -4.71 -11.48 18.07
N LYS A 149 -4.37 -11.94 16.85
CA LYS A 149 -5.04 -11.50 15.60
C LYS A 149 -6.55 -11.66 15.68
N PHE A 150 -7.01 -12.77 16.27
CA PHE A 150 -8.44 -13.03 16.44
C PHE A 150 -9.11 -11.99 17.34
N SER A 151 -8.49 -11.65 18.47
CA SER A 151 -9.01 -10.63 19.39
C SER A 151 -9.10 -9.27 18.71
N VAL A 152 -8.00 -8.83 18.07
CA VAL A 152 -7.93 -7.57 17.33
C VAL A 152 -9.02 -7.51 16.27
N LYS A 153 -9.15 -8.54 15.44
CA LYS A 153 -10.16 -8.63 14.38
C LYS A 153 -11.58 -8.56 14.94
N LYS A 154 -11.85 -9.26 16.05
CA LYS A 154 -13.16 -9.26 16.70
C LYS A 154 -13.52 -7.88 17.25
N GLN A 155 -12.59 -7.23 17.94
CA GLN A 155 -12.79 -5.89 18.48
C GLN A 155 -13.01 -4.88 17.36
N LEU A 156 -12.17 -4.91 16.31
CA LEU A 156 -12.29 -4.01 15.17
C LEU A 156 -13.65 -4.14 14.49
N ASN A 157 -14.09 -5.38 14.21
CA ASN A 157 -15.41 -5.64 13.64
C ASN A 157 -16.56 -5.11 14.50
N ALA A 158 -16.46 -5.23 15.83
CA ALA A 158 -17.48 -4.74 16.74
C ALA A 158 -17.59 -3.20 16.65
N SER A 159 -16.46 -2.49 16.77
CA SER A 159 -16.43 -1.03 16.65
C SER A 159 -16.87 -0.57 15.25
N SER A 160 -16.40 -1.22 14.18
CA SER A 160 -16.83 -0.93 12.80
C SER A 160 -18.33 -1.14 12.58
N LYS A 161 -18.92 -2.15 13.22
CA LYS A 161 -20.36 -2.40 13.15
C LYS A 161 -21.12 -1.29 13.87
N GLU A 162 -20.68 -0.91 15.06
CA GLU A 162 -21.26 0.18 15.84
C GLU A 162 -21.23 1.51 15.07
N ILE A 163 -20.08 1.87 14.49
CA ILE A 163 -19.91 3.06 13.65
C ILE A 163 -20.89 3.06 12.47
N ARG A 164 -21.00 1.94 11.75
CA ARG A 164 -21.90 1.82 10.60
C ARG A 164 -23.37 1.94 10.96
N HIS A 165 -23.80 1.42 12.10
CA HIS A 165 -25.21 1.46 12.49
C HIS A 165 -25.61 2.81 13.09
N HIS A 166 -24.82 3.36 14.00
CA HIS A 166 -25.21 4.54 14.78
C HIS A 166 -24.69 5.86 14.23
N TYR A 167 -23.59 5.82 13.46
CA TYR A 167 -22.88 7.02 13.01
C TYR A 167 -22.76 7.09 11.48
N SER A 168 -23.63 6.38 10.76
CA SER A 168 -23.73 6.57 9.32
C SER A 168 -24.24 7.98 8.99
N PRO A 169 -23.83 8.58 7.86
CA PRO A 169 -24.28 9.91 7.47
C PRO A 169 -25.81 10.06 7.46
N LYS A 170 -26.54 9.00 7.07
CA LYS A 170 -28.02 8.98 7.07
C LYS A 170 -28.64 9.18 8.45
N GLN A 171 -27.97 8.73 9.51
CA GLN A 171 -28.44 8.88 10.89
C GLN A 171 -28.12 10.25 11.48
N LEU A 172 -27.13 10.94 10.92
CA LEU A 172 -26.63 12.24 11.40
C LEU A 172 -27.25 13.40 10.66
N PHE A 173 -27.41 13.23 9.35
CA PHE A 173 -28.00 14.19 8.44
C PHE A 173 -29.14 13.47 7.71
N PRO A 174 -30.31 13.30 8.35
CA PRO A 174 -31.48 12.82 7.65
C PRO A 174 -31.80 13.82 6.53
N ASP A 175 -32.10 13.30 5.33
CA ASP A 175 -32.47 14.14 4.19
C ASP A 175 -33.61 15.07 4.66
N GLN A 176 -33.35 16.38 4.69
CA GLN A 176 -34.41 17.34 4.96
C GLN A 176 -35.39 17.27 3.78
N PRO A 177 -36.70 17.15 4.04
CA PRO A 177 -37.72 17.01 2.99
C PRO A 177 -37.78 18.23 2.07
#